data_AF-A0A093GGG4-F1
#
_entry.id   AF-A0A093GGG4-F1
#
_cell.length_a   1.000
_cell.length_b   1.000
_cell.length_c   1.000
_cell.angle_alpha   90.00
_cell.angle_beta   90.00
_cell.angle_gamma   90.00
#
_symmetry.space_group_name_H-M   'P 1'
#
loop_
_entity.id
_entity.type
_entity.pdbx_description
1 polymer ?
#
loop_
_entity_poly.entity_id
_entity_poly.type
_entity_poly.pdbx_seq_one_letter_code
_entity_poly.pdbx_strand_id
1 'polypeptide(L)'
;VPQEDSSGTFVQLRVSLVQTSCSKRAQRRHNCRPLESRRKPVCLACYKFDRGDIPKVLDKYHNCGPSHHLAAKEIKHRDEAECRAVEEAGKAGDGFYLPGMFAFSKGLP
;
A
#
# COMPACT_ATOMS: atom_id res chain seq x y z
N VAL A 1 10.69 -3.14 8.41
CA VAL A 1 11.07 -2.34 9.59
C VAL A 1 10.31 -1.03 9.47
N PRO A 2 9.61 -0.57 10.51
CA PRO A 2 8.95 0.73 10.48
C PRO A 2 9.99 1.84 10.36
N GLN A 3 9.75 2.80 9.47
CA GLN A 3 10.59 3.97 9.29
C GLN A 3 9.76 5.19 9.67
N GLU A 4 10.23 5.94 10.66
CA GLU A 4 9.55 7.12 11.17
C GLU A 4 10.23 8.39 10.63
N ASP A 5 9.42 9.37 10.25
CA ASP A 5 9.88 10.70 9.87
C ASP A 5 8.96 11.79 10.43
N SER A 6 9.18 13.04 10.03
CA SER A 6 8.39 14.18 10.48
C SER A 6 6.92 14.15 10.05
N SER A 7 6.58 13.42 8.97
CA SER A 7 5.21 13.34 8.45
C SER A 7 4.44 12.14 8.97
N GLY A 8 5.10 11.16 9.60
CA GLY A 8 4.44 9.94 9.99
C GLY A 8 5.30 8.71 10.13
N THR A 9 4.63 7.58 10.37
CA THR A 9 5.26 6.25 10.36
C THR A 9 4.99 5.56 9.03
N PHE A 10 6.04 5.19 8.31
CA PHE A 10 5.95 4.33 7.14
C PHE A 10 6.20 2.87 7.52
N VAL A 11 5.37 1.97 7.00
CA VAL A 11 5.46 0.53 7.25
C VAL A 11 5.41 -0.22 5.93
N GLN A 12 6.48 -0.94 5.63
CA GLN A 12 6.55 -1.88 4.52
C GLN A 12 6.54 -3.33 5.03
N LEU A 13 5.59 -4.11 4.51
CA LEU A 13 5.37 -5.51 4.84
C LEU A 13 5.50 -6.36 3.59
N ARG A 14 6.28 -7.44 3.69
CA ARG A 14 6.40 -8.45 2.65
C ARG A 14 6.04 -9.80 3.23
N VAL A 15 4.85 -10.28 2.91
CA VAL A 15 4.26 -11.48 3.52
C VAL A 15 4.04 -12.57 2.48
N SER A 16 4.37 -13.80 2.80
CA SER A 16 4.03 -14.95 1.95
C SER A 16 2.62 -15.42 2.26
N LEU A 17 1.78 -15.48 1.23
CA LEU A 17 0.43 -15.99 1.34
C LEU A 17 0.44 -17.51 1.20
N VAL A 18 -0.46 -18.16 1.92
CA VAL A 18 -0.70 -19.61 1.85
C VAL A 18 -2.15 -19.81 1.44
N GLN A 19 -2.37 -20.76 0.52
CA GLN A 19 -3.73 -21.15 0.13
C GLN A 19 -4.42 -21.81 1.33
N THR A 20 -5.70 -21.58 1.52
CA THR A 20 -6.46 -22.21 2.61
C THR A 20 -7.59 -23.05 2.05
N SER A 21 -8.15 -23.93 2.88
CA SER A 21 -9.32 -24.75 2.56
C SER A 21 -10.61 -23.95 2.36
N CYS A 22 -10.60 -22.65 2.66
CA CYS A 22 -11.76 -21.78 2.57
C CYS A 22 -11.90 -21.13 1.19
N SER A 23 -13.14 -20.96 0.75
CA SER A 23 -13.47 -20.14 -0.42
C SER A 23 -13.24 -18.65 -0.15
N LYS A 24 -12.74 -17.90 -1.15
CA LYS A 24 -12.49 -16.46 -1.05
C LYS A 24 -13.76 -15.65 -0.70
N ARG A 25 -14.94 -16.14 -1.08
CA ARG A 25 -16.25 -15.49 -0.82
C ARG A 25 -16.92 -15.92 0.49
N ALA A 26 -16.32 -16.82 1.27
CA ALA A 26 -16.89 -17.25 2.53
C ALA A 26 -16.93 -16.07 3.52
N GLN A 27 -18.13 -15.78 4.08
CA GLN A 27 -18.33 -14.68 5.03
C GLN A 27 -17.56 -14.86 6.34
N ARG A 28 -17.33 -16.11 6.77
CA ARG A 28 -16.59 -16.44 7.99
C ARG A 28 -15.24 -17.05 7.61
N ARG A 29 -14.17 -16.28 7.81
CA ARG A 29 -12.77 -16.70 7.59
C ARG A 29 -12.15 -17.35 8.84
N HIS A 30 -12.99 -17.85 9.75
CA HIS A 30 -12.54 -18.49 10.98
C HIS A 30 -12.26 -19.98 10.71
N ASN A 31 -11.19 -20.53 11.29
CA ASN A 31 -10.78 -21.95 11.19
C ASN A 31 -10.39 -22.43 9.78
N CYS A 32 -9.95 -21.54 8.89
CA CYS A 32 -9.42 -21.93 7.59
C CYS A 32 -8.07 -22.62 7.74
N ARG A 33 -7.99 -23.91 7.35
CA ARG A 33 -6.73 -24.66 7.43
C ARG A 33 -5.82 -24.29 6.25
N PRO A 34 -4.53 -24.05 6.47
CA PRO A 34 -3.58 -23.88 5.38
C PRO A 34 -3.51 -25.18 4.56
N LEU A 35 -3.54 -25.04 3.25
CA LEU A 35 -3.26 -26.11 2.30
C LEU A 35 -1.77 -26.06 1.96
N GLU A 36 -1.12 -27.23 2.02
CA GLU A 36 0.27 -27.40 1.58
C GLU A 36 0.35 -27.20 0.06
N SER A 37 0.57 -25.95 -0.35
CA SER A 37 0.77 -25.57 -1.74
C SER A 37 2.24 -25.27 -2.01
N ARG A 38 2.73 -25.72 -3.16
CA ARG A 38 4.09 -25.38 -3.62
C ARG A 38 4.23 -23.89 -3.97
N ARG A 39 3.13 -23.22 -4.35
CA ARG A 39 3.15 -21.79 -4.72
C ARG A 39 2.73 -20.94 -3.53
N LYS A 40 3.68 -20.19 -2.98
CA LYS A 40 3.45 -19.20 -1.92
C LYS A 40 3.63 -17.79 -2.51
N PRO A 41 2.58 -17.17 -3.07
CA PRO A 41 2.71 -15.84 -3.63
C PRO A 41 3.08 -14.85 -2.53
N VAL A 42 3.97 -13.92 -2.84
CA VAL A 42 4.35 -12.86 -1.91
C VAL A 42 3.43 -11.67 -2.13
N CYS A 43 2.85 -11.16 -1.04
CA CYS A 43 2.16 -9.88 -1.03
C CYS A 43 3.09 -8.81 -0.47
N LEU A 44 3.19 -7.69 -1.19
CA LEU A 44 3.78 -6.46 -0.70
C LEU A 44 2.65 -5.54 -0.23
N ALA A 45 2.81 -4.95 0.94
CA ALA A 45 1.93 -3.92 1.45
C ALA A 45 2.73 -2.78 2.08
N CYS A 46 2.37 -1.55 1.76
CA CYS A 46 3.03 -0.32 2.19
C CYS A 46 1.97 0.62 2.72
N TYR A 47 2.22 1.18 3.91
CA TYR A 47 1.30 2.09 4.57
C TYR A 47 2.07 3.28 5.13
N LYS A 48 1.49 4.46 5.00
CA LYS A 48 1.93 5.66 5.70
C LYS A 48 0.85 6.07 6.69
N PHE A 49 1.23 6.15 7.96
CA PHE A 49 0.39 6.66 9.03
C PHE A 49 0.81 8.08 9.36
N ASP A 50 -0.13 8.96 9.69
CA ASP A 50 0.19 10.28 10.23
C ASP A 50 0.76 10.19 11.66
N ARG A 51 1.19 11.34 12.19
CA ARG A 51 1.70 11.49 13.56
C ARG A 51 0.62 11.83 14.59
N GLY A 52 -0.67 11.71 14.24
CA GLY A 52 -1.77 12.06 15.13
C GLY A 52 -1.97 11.09 16.29
N ASP A 53 -2.64 11.53 17.37
CA ASP A 53 -2.99 10.69 18.52
C ASP A 53 -3.85 9.47 18.13
N ILE A 54 -4.64 9.61 17.06
CA ILE A 54 -5.35 8.52 16.40
C ILE A 54 -4.69 8.35 15.03
N PRO A 55 -3.78 7.37 14.85
CA PRO A 55 -2.98 7.24 13.64
C PRO A 55 -3.88 6.96 12.44
N LYS A 56 -3.98 7.95 11.54
CA LYS A 56 -4.74 7.85 10.29
C LYS A 56 -3.83 7.42 9.17
N VAL A 57 -4.32 6.56 8.29
CA VAL A 57 -3.59 6.19 7.07
C VAL A 57 -3.63 7.38 6.10
N LEU A 58 -2.46 7.96 5.84
CA LEU A 58 -2.26 9.00 4.83
C LEU A 58 -2.33 8.42 3.43
N ASP A 59 -1.61 7.32 3.19
CA ASP A 59 -1.65 6.60 1.93
C ASP A 59 -1.31 5.11 2.11
N LYS A 60 -1.69 4.29 1.12
CA LYS A 60 -1.47 2.84 1.14
C LYS A 60 -1.31 2.26 -0.26
N TYR A 61 -0.42 1.27 -0.38
CA TYR A 61 -0.28 0.43 -1.56
C TYR A 61 -0.25 -1.04 -1.14
N HIS A 62 -0.91 -1.92 -1.90
CA HIS A 62 -0.74 -3.36 -1.71
C HIS A 62 -0.92 -4.13 -3.01
N ASN A 63 -0.06 -5.12 -3.23
CA ASN A 63 -0.14 -6.03 -4.36
C ASN A 63 0.00 -7.47 -3.85
N CYS A 64 -1.13 -8.18 -3.83
CA CYS A 64 -1.23 -9.60 -3.44
C CYS A 64 -1.60 -10.51 -4.63
N GLY A 65 -1.36 -10.05 -5.87
CA GLY A 65 -1.74 -10.80 -7.08
C GLY A 65 -0.86 -12.02 -7.34
N PRO A 66 -1.34 -13.03 -8.08
CA PRO A 66 -0.47 -14.08 -8.59
C PRO A 66 0.57 -13.44 -9.52
N SER A 67 1.84 -13.47 -9.09
CA SER A 67 2.94 -13.00 -9.93
C SER A 67 3.03 -13.91 -11.16
N HIS A 68 2.68 -13.38 -12.33
CA HIS A 68 3.05 -14.03 -13.57
C HIS A 68 4.58 -13.99 -13.64
N HIS A 69 5.23 -15.15 -13.62
CA HIS A 69 6.70 -15.25 -13.56
C HIS A 69 7.40 -14.46 -14.68
N LEU A 70 6.73 -14.28 -15.82
CA LEU A 70 7.21 -13.52 -16.98
C LEU A 70 7.32 -12.00 -16.72
N ALA A 71 6.58 -11.44 -15.76
CA ALA A 71 6.57 -10.01 -15.43
C ALA A 71 7.11 -9.71 -14.01
N ALA A 72 7.72 -10.69 -13.34
CA ALA A 72 8.07 -10.58 -11.93
C ALA A 72 9.03 -9.41 -11.62
N LYS A 73 9.98 -9.11 -12.52
CA LYS A 73 10.92 -7.99 -12.35
C LYS A 73 10.24 -6.63 -12.53
N GLU A 74 9.40 -6.49 -13.54
CA GLU A 74 8.65 -5.25 -13.83
C GLU A 74 7.65 -4.95 -12.71
N ILE A 75 6.91 -5.97 -12.27
CA ILE A 75 5.99 -5.86 -11.14
C ILE A 75 6.75 -5.42 -9.89
N LYS A 76 7.92 -6.00 -9.61
CA LYS A 76 8.74 -5.61 -8.45
C LYS A 76 9.17 -4.15 -8.53
N HIS A 77 9.67 -3.68 -9.67
CA HIS A 77 10.11 -2.30 -9.82
C HIS A 77 8.94 -1.31 -9.68
N ARG A 78 7.79 -1.64 -10.27
CA ARG A 78 6.56 -0.85 -10.12
C ARG A 78 6.11 -0.83 -8.66
N ASP A 79 6.05 -1.99 -8.01
CA ASP A 79 5.67 -2.12 -6.61
C ASP A 79 6.58 -1.31 -5.68
N GLU A 80 7.90 -1.29 -5.94
CA GLU A 80 8.85 -0.45 -5.20
C GLU A 80 8.64 1.04 -5.45
N ALA A 81 8.32 1.45 -6.68
CA ALA A 81 8.02 2.84 -7.00
C ALA A 81 6.74 3.32 -6.30
N GLU A 82 5.68 2.52 -6.30
CA GLU A 82 4.43 2.81 -5.59
C GLU A 82 4.64 2.91 -4.08
N CYS A 83 5.43 1.99 -3.49
CA CYS A 83 5.75 2.06 -2.07
C CYS A 83 6.58 3.30 -1.70
N ARG A 84 7.50 3.74 -2.57
CA ARG A 84 8.21 5.01 -2.38
C ARG A 84 7.25 6.21 -2.42
N ALA A 85 6.28 6.21 -3.33
CA ALA A 85 5.26 7.26 -3.36
C ALA A 85 4.45 7.33 -2.05
N VAL A 86 4.09 6.17 -1.48
CA VAL A 86 3.43 6.09 -0.17
C VAL A 86 4.34 6.60 0.96
N GLU A 87 5.64 6.29 0.93
CA GLU A 87 6.60 6.77 1.93
C GLU A 87 6.71 8.30 1.94
N GLU A 88 6.67 8.91 0.76
CA GLU A 88 6.71 10.37 0.57
C GLU A 88 5.38 11.07 0.91
N ALA A 89 4.31 10.33 1.18
CA ALA A 89 3.04 10.92 1.57
C ALA A 89 3.21 11.75 2.86
N GLY A 90 2.74 12.99 2.81
CA GLY A 90 2.89 13.97 3.89
C GLY A 90 4.28 14.62 4.02
N LYS A 91 5.30 14.20 3.24
CA LYS A 91 6.62 14.87 3.18
C LYS A 91 6.65 16.04 2.20
N ALA A 92 5.87 15.94 1.10
CA ALA A 92 5.63 17.06 0.19
C ALA A 92 4.90 18.15 0.99
N GLY A 93 5.64 19.21 1.30
CA GLY A 93 5.36 20.09 2.42
C GLY A 93 3.96 20.69 2.41
N ASP A 94 3.45 20.95 3.61
CA ASP A 94 2.91 22.26 4.02
C ASP A 94 1.98 23.00 3.05
N GLY A 95 1.31 22.27 2.17
CA GLY A 95 0.23 22.72 1.34
C GLY A 95 -1.02 22.17 1.97
N PHE A 96 -1.55 22.87 2.97
CA PHE A 96 -2.99 22.84 3.20
C PHE A 96 -3.66 22.87 1.83
N TYR A 97 -4.25 21.76 1.40
CA TYR A 97 -5.05 21.74 0.19
C TYR A 97 -6.27 22.58 0.49
N LEU A 98 -6.14 23.89 0.30
CA LEU A 98 -7.22 24.84 0.50
C LEU A 98 -8.24 24.57 -0.61
N PRO A 99 -9.49 24.20 -0.27
CA PRO A 99 -10.53 24.05 -1.27
C PRO A 99 -10.64 25.34 -2.08
N GLY A 100 -10.34 25.28 -3.38
CA GLY A 100 -10.40 26.44 -4.29
C GLY A 100 -9.08 26.84 -4.96
N MET A 101 -7.95 26.20 -4.63
CA MET A 101 -6.63 26.56 -5.18
C MET A 101 -6.48 26.38 -6.71
N PHE A 102 -7.42 25.67 -7.35
CA PHE A 102 -7.50 25.47 -8.80
C PHE A 102 -8.83 25.92 -9.41
N ALA A 103 -9.64 26.72 -8.70
CA ALA A 103 -11.01 26.98 -9.13
C ALA A 103 -11.10 27.81 -10.41
N PHE A 104 -10.18 28.74 -10.70
CA PHE A 104 -10.24 29.52 -11.94
C PHE A 104 -8.85 30.04 -12.36
N SER A 105 -8.27 29.48 -13.43
CA SER A 105 -7.29 30.21 -14.22
C SER A 105 -8.05 31.14 -15.15
N LYS A 106 -8.07 32.45 -14.87
CA LYS A 106 -8.49 33.42 -15.88
C LYS A 106 -7.47 33.37 -17.02
N GLY A 107 -7.93 32.97 -18.21
CA GLY A 107 -7.13 33.11 -19.42
C GLY A 107 -6.69 34.57 -19.56
N LEU A 108 -5.40 34.79 -19.80
CA LEU A 108 -4.87 36.12 -20.13
C LEU A 108 -5.48 36.60 -21.46
N PRO A 109 -5.69 37.92 -21.63
CA PRO A 109 -6.34 38.49 -22.81
C PRO A 109 -5.54 38.28 -24.10
#